data_AF-A0A7S3XR08-F1
#
_entry.id   AF-A0A7S3XR08-F1
#
_cell.length_a   1.000
_cell.length_b   1.000
_cell.length_c   1.000
_cell.angle_alpha   90.00
_cell.angle_beta   90.00
_cell.angle_gamma   90.00
#
_symmetry.space_group_name_H-M   'P 1'
#
loop_
_entity.id
_entity.type
_entity.pdbx_description
1 polymer ?
#
loop_
_entity_poly.entity_id
_entity_poly.type
_entity_poly.pdbx_seq_one_letter_code
_entity_poly.pdbx_strand_id
1 'polypeptide(L)'
;EEETAAVQLQLLTATVKLFLKQPDDTQDMVQRVLTLATEGSDDPDLRDRGYVYWRLLSTNPEAAKTVILGEKPTIADDTHALEAGLLELLVGQIATLASVYHKPPEAFVAYRTGSALPAETEDDISGDEDESGEEEEEEGSEGEGGPAGEEKKESGGGGSGGGGGGD
;
A
#
# COMPACT_ATOMS: atom_id res chain seq x y z
N GLU A 1 16.44 5.15 6.47
CA GLU A 1 15.03 4.73 6.39
C GLU A 1 14.92 3.68 5.30
N GLU A 2 13.91 2.82 5.38
CA GLU A 2 13.66 1.82 4.35
C GLU A 2 12.91 2.46 3.17
N GLU A 3 13.39 2.23 1.95
CA GLU A 3 12.80 2.80 0.73
C GLU A 3 11.49 2.10 0.36
N THR A 4 10.59 2.80 -0.33
CA THR A 4 9.33 2.19 -0.82
C THR A 4 9.60 1.05 -1.80
N ALA A 5 8.71 0.04 -1.84
CA ALA A 5 8.81 -1.09 -2.77
C ALA A 5 8.95 -0.65 -4.24
N ALA A 6 8.23 0.41 -4.64
CA ALA A 6 8.33 0.99 -5.97
C ALA A 6 9.75 1.46 -6.30
N VAL A 7 10.42 2.14 -5.36
CA VAL A 7 11.81 2.60 -5.52
C VAL A 7 12.76 1.40 -5.60
N GLN A 8 12.61 0.41 -4.72
CA GLN A 8 13.44 -0.80 -4.71
C GLN A 8 13.36 -1.56 -6.05
N LEU A 9 12.14 -1.73 -6.60
CA LEU A 9 11.91 -2.36 -7.91
C LEU A 9 12.57 -1.59 -9.06
N GLN A 10 12.54 -0.26 -9.02
CA GLN A 10 13.21 0.57 -10.03
C GLN A 10 14.73 0.47 -9.89
N LEU A 11 15.28 0.47 -8.67
CA LEU A 11 16.72 0.31 -8.44
C LEU A 11 17.23 -1.05 -8.92
N LEU A 12 16.49 -2.13 -8.64
CA LEU A 12 16.79 -3.47 -9.16
C LEU A 12 16.85 -3.45 -10.69
N THR A 13 15.81 -2.92 -11.33
CA THR A 13 15.73 -2.87 -12.80
C THR A 13 16.80 -1.96 -13.41
N ALA A 14 17.09 -0.81 -12.79
CA ALA A 14 18.11 0.13 -13.25
C ALA A 14 19.52 -0.47 -13.16
N THR A 15 19.82 -1.15 -12.06
CA THR A 15 21.12 -1.82 -11.86
C THR A 15 21.34 -2.91 -12.91
N VAL A 16 20.32 -3.74 -13.17
CA VAL A 16 20.41 -4.77 -14.23
C VAL A 16 20.59 -4.15 -15.62
N LYS A 17 19.87 -3.07 -15.93
CA LYS A 17 20.07 -2.34 -17.20
C LYS A 17 21.45 -1.73 -17.33
N LEU A 18 22.00 -1.19 -16.24
CA LEU A 18 23.33 -0.63 -16.20
C LEU A 18 24.38 -1.73 -16.45
N PHE A 19 24.22 -2.89 -15.82
CA PHE A 19 25.06 -4.06 -16.07
C PHE A 19 25.06 -4.52 -17.52
N LEU A 20 23.89 -4.58 -18.16
CA LEU A 20 23.78 -4.93 -19.58
C LEU A 20 24.41 -3.89 -20.53
N LYS A 21 24.67 -2.67 -20.07
CA LYS A 21 25.34 -1.61 -20.83
C LYS A 21 26.85 -1.54 -20.57
N GLN A 22 27.28 -1.78 -19.33
CA GLN A 22 28.68 -1.65 -18.88
C GLN A 22 29.03 -2.80 -17.92
N PRO A 23 29.20 -4.04 -18.41
CA PRO A 23 29.35 -5.21 -17.56
C PRO A 23 30.64 -5.21 -16.71
N ASP A 24 31.74 -4.67 -17.26
CA ASP A 24 33.07 -4.72 -16.62
C ASP A 24 33.13 -3.91 -15.31
N ASP A 25 32.45 -2.76 -15.27
CA ASP A 25 32.51 -1.83 -14.12
C ASP A 25 31.41 -2.08 -13.07
N THR A 26 30.41 -2.89 -13.39
CA THR A 26 29.14 -2.94 -12.61
C THR A 26 28.77 -4.34 -12.12
N GLN A 27 29.64 -5.32 -12.34
CA GLN A 27 29.43 -6.71 -11.92
C GLN A 27 29.19 -6.84 -10.41
N ASP A 28 30.01 -6.21 -9.57
CA ASP A 28 29.86 -6.29 -8.11
C ASP A 28 28.55 -5.63 -7.63
N MET A 29 28.15 -4.55 -8.30
CA MET A 29 26.92 -3.82 -7.97
C MET A 29 25.68 -4.68 -8.26
N VAL A 30 25.62 -5.32 -9.43
CA VAL A 30 24.46 -6.16 -9.78
C VAL A 30 24.38 -7.39 -8.89
N GLN A 31 25.52 -8.02 -8.54
CA GLN A 31 25.53 -9.15 -7.62
C GLN A 31 24.99 -8.75 -6.25
N ARG A 32 25.48 -7.64 -5.69
CA ARG A 32 25.03 -7.14 -4.38
C ARG A 32 23.53 -6.84 -4.38
N VAL A 33 23.03 -6.14 -5.39
CA VAL A 33 21.61 -5.79 -5.48
C VAL A 33 20.74 -7.03 -5.66
N LEU A 34 21.17 -8.01 -6.45
CA LEU A 34 20.45 -9.28 -6.59
C LEU A 34 20.40 -10.06 -5.27
N THR A 35 21.52 -10.18 -4.55
CA THR A 35 21.54 -10.82 -3.21
C THR A 35 20.61 -10.12 -2.24
N LEU A 36 20.63 -8.79 -2.18
CA LEU A 36 19.71 -8.02 -1.34
C LEU A 36 18.25 -8.27 -1.71
N ALA A 37 17.93 -8.34 -3.01
CA ALA A 37 16.58 -8.61 -3.49
C ALA A 37 16.11 -10.05 -3.23
N THR A 38 17.00 -11.05 -3.32
CA THR A 38 16.61 -12.47 -3.19
C THR A 38 16.66 -13.01 -1.77
N GLU A 39 17.58 -12.53 -0.94
CA GLU A 39 17.85 -13.04 0.41
C GLU A 39 17.45 -12.04 1.50
N GLY A 40 17.57 -10.73 1.24
CA GLY A 40 17.36 -9.67 2.23
C GLY A 40 16.01 -8.96 2.15
N SER A 41 15.15 -9.30 1.18
CA SER A 41 13.85 -8.63 0.98
C SER A 41 12.68 -9.52 1.38
N ASP A 42 11.74 -8.96 2.14
CA ASP A 42 10.46 -9.58 2.50
C ASP A 42 9.36 -9.34 1.46
N ASP A 43 9.60 -8.47 0.46
CA ASP A 43 8.65 -8.19 -0.61
C ASP A 43 8.67 -9.32 -1.67
N PRO A 44 7.57 -10.06 -1.86
CA PRO A 44 7.54 -11.20 -2.77
C PRO A 44 7.68 -10.80 -4.25
N ASP A 45 7.23 -9.60 -4.65
CA ASP A 45 7.36 -9.11 -6.04
C ASP A 45 8.83 -8.79 -6.36
N LEU A 46 9.51 -8.08 -5.46
CA LEU A 46 10.93 -7.78 -5.59
C LEU A 46 11.77 -9.05 -5.63
N ARG A 47 11.47 -10.02 -4.77
CA ARG A 47 12.16 -11.31 -4.71
C ARG A 47 11.99 -12.11 -6.00
N ASP A 48 10.76 -12.24 -6.51
CA ASP A 48 10.49 -12.95 -7.75
C ASP A 48 11.20 -12.29 -8.93
N ARG A 49 11.08 -10.96 -9.04
CA ARG A 49 11.76 -10.19 -10.10
C ARG A 49 13.28 -10.30 -10.02
N GLY A 50 13.83 -10.34 -8.81
CA GLY A 50 15.25 -10.61 -8.55
C GLY A 50 15.69 -11.97 -9.10
N TYR A 51 14.94 -13.04 -8.79
CA TYR A 51 15.23 -14.38 -9.32
C TYR A 51 15.06 -14.47 -10.84
N VAL A 52 14.07 -13.80 -11.43
CA VAL A 52 13.89 -13.73 -12.88
C VAL A 52 15.12 -13.09 -13.54
N TYR A 53 15.58 -11.94 -13.04
CA TYR A 53 16.80 -11.31 -13.56
C TYR A 53 18.03 -12.17 -13.34
N TRP A 54 18.20 -12.77 -12.16
CA TRP A 54 19.33 -13.68 -11.88
C TRP A 54 19.39 -14.82 -12.88
N ARG A 55 18.28 -15.54 -13.06
CA ARG A 55 18.20 -16.68 -13.98
C ARG A 55 18.47 -16.26 -15.42
N LEU A 56 17.91 -15.13 -15.84
CA LEU A 56 18.09 -14.63 -17.20
C LEU A 56 19.56 -14.26 -17.49
N LEU A 57 20.19 -13.52 -16.57
CA LEU A 57 21.61 -13.13 -16.68
C LEU A 57 22.55 -14.33 -16.61
N SER A 58 22.26 -15.30 -15.74
CA SER A 58 23.10 -16.50 -15.56
C SER A 58 22.94 -17.54 -16.67
N THR A 59 21.79 -17.55 -17.36
CA THR A 59 21.52 -18.53 -18.43
C THR A 59 21.96 -18.00 -19.79
N ASN A 60 21.61 -16.76 -20.14
CA ASN A 60 21.94 -16.19 -21.44
C ASN A 60 21.95 -14.64 -21.42
N PRO A 61 23.13 -14.00 -21.35
CA PRO A 61 23.24 -12.54 -21.30
C PRO A 61 22.79 -11.84 -22.60
N GLU A 62 22.95 -12.48 -23.76
CA GLU A 62 22.50 -11.91 -25.05
C GLU A 62 20.97 -11.85 -25.14
N ALA A 63 20.30 -12.93 -24.68
CA ALA A 63 18.85 -12.93 -24.55
C ALA A 63 18.38 -11.90 -23.52
N ALA A 64 19.08 -11.78 -22.38
CA ALA A 64 18.78 -10.78 -21.36
C ALA A 64 18.79 -9.35 -21.94
N LYS A 65 19.78 -9.04 -22.77
CA LYS A 65 19.91 -7.74 -23.44
C LYS A 65 18.70 -7.46 -24.34
N THR A 66 18.30 -8.43 -25.15
CA THR A 66 17.16 -8.29 -26.07
C THR A 66 15.84 -8.09 -25.32
N VAL A 67 15.64 -8.81 -24.21
CA VAL A 67 14.40 -8.73 -23.42
C VAL A 67 14.34 -7.45 -22.59
N ILE A 68 15.42 -7.08 -21.90
CA ILE A 68 15.42 -5.99 -20.91
C ILE A 68 15.68 -4.62 -21.56
N LEU A 69 16.55 -4.57 -22.57
CA LEU A 69 16.85 -3.35 -23.35
C LEU A 69 16.07 -3.29 -24.66
N GLY A 70 15.08 -4.17 -24.85
CA GLY A 70 14.20 -4.15 -26.01
C GLY A 70 13.48 -2.82 -26.17
N GLU A 71 13.18 -2.46 -27.42
CA GLU A 71 12.44 -1.26 -27.75
C GLU A 71 11.03 -1.32 -27.14
N LYS A 72 10.69 -0.31 -26.35
CA LYS A 72 9.36 -0.19 -25.77
C LYS A 72 8.46 0.60 -26.71
N PRO A 73 7.19 0.20 -26.88
CA PRO A 73 6.26 0.96 -27.67
C PRO A 73 6.12 2.39 -27.10
N THR A 74 5.83 3.34 -27.97
CA THR A 74 5.53 4.72 -27.57
C THR A 74 4.29 4.73 -26.69
N ILE A 75 4.39 5.32 -25.51
CA ILE A 75 3.25 5.51 -24.61
C ILE A 75 2.40 6.64 -25.20
N ALA A 76 1.14 6.36 -25.52
CA ALA A 76 0.17 7.40 -25.87
C ALA A 76 -0.31 8.09 -24.59
N ASP A 77 -0.51 9.41 -24.64
CA ASP A 77 -1.05 10.16 -23.51
C ASP A 77 -2.57 10.06 -23.49
N ASP A 78 -3.09 9.38 -22.48
CA ASP A 78 -4.51 9.22 -22.18
C ASP A 78 -4.89 9.81 -20.81
N THR A 79 -4.02 10.63 -20.20
CA THR A 79 -4.16 11.15 -18.83
C THR A 79 -5.51 11.86 -18.58
N HIS A 80 -6.03 12.51 -19.62
CA HIS A 80 -7.31 13.24 -19.59
C HIS A 80 -8.36 12.65 -20.53
N ALA A 81 -8.12 11.46 -21.07
CA ALA A 81 -9.08 10.78 -21.92
C ALA A 81 -10.27 10.30 -21.08
N LEU A 82 -11.47 10.67 -21.51
CA LEU A 82 -12.71 10.13 -20.96
C LEU A 82 -13.22 9.01 -21.86
N GLU A 83 -13.77 7.97 -21.24
CA GLU A 83 -14.52 6.94 -21.98
C GLU A 83 -15.65 7.61 -22.77
N ALA A 84 -15.83 7.23 -24.04
CA ALA A 84 -16.81 7.86 -24.93
C ALA A 84 -18.24 7.89 -24.34
N GLY A 85 -18.66 6.80 -23.68
CA GLY A 85 -19.98 6.73 -23.03
C GLY A 85 -20.11 7.70 -21.84
N LEU A 86 -19.07 7.81 -21.01
CA LEU A 86 -19.05 8.78 -19.91
C LEU A 86 -19.04 10.23 -20.45
N LEU A 87 -18.30 10.48 -21.52
CA LEU A 87 -18.27 11.79 -22.17
C LEU A 87 -19.65 12.20 -22.67
N GLU A 88 -20.37 11.32 -23.39
CA GLU A 88 -21.73 11.60 -23.86
C GLU A 88 -22.70 11.91 -22.70
N LEU A 89 -22.60 11.15 -21.61
CA LEU A 89 -23.39 11.39 -20.40
C LEU A 89 -23.07 12.76 -19.79
N LEU A 90 -21.78 13.10 -19.64
CA LEU A 90 -21.35 14.37 -19.08
C LEU A 90 -21.71 15.56 -19.96
N VAL A 91 -21.70 15.39 -21.29
CA VAL A 91 -22.20 16.40 -22.25
C VAL A 91 -23.71 16.63 -22.06
N GLY A 92 -24.49 15.58 -21.80
CA GLY A 92 -25.91 15.69 -21.45
C GLY A 92 -26.17 16.34 -20.08
N GLN A 93 -25.15 16.41 -19.22
CA GLN A 93 -25.22 16.92 -17.85
C GLN A 93 -24.40 18.20 -17.64
N ILE A 94 -24.10 18.94 -18.72
CA ILE A 94 -23.49 20.27 -18.64
C ILE A 94 -24.34 21.16 -17.72
N ALA A 95 -23.67 21.96 -16.88
CA ALA A 95 -24.26 22.79 -15.83
C ALA A 95 -24.77 22.03 -14.59
N THR A 96 -24.31 20.78 -14.37
CA THR A 96 -24.53 20.04 -13.12
C THR A 96 -23.20 19.70 -12.41
N LEU A 97 -23.27 19.27 -11.14
CA LEU A 97 -22.09 18.81 -10.39
C LEU A 97 -21.38 17.63 -11.04
N ALA A 98 -22.09 16.79 -11.82
CA ALA A 98 -21.48 15.67 -12.54
C ALA A 98 -20.40 16.16 -13.52
N SER A 99 -20.69 17.25 -14.24
CA SER A 99 -19.75 17.88 -15.17
C SER A 99 -18.55 18.54 -14.49
N VAL A 100 -18.66 18.90 -13.21
CA VAL A 100 -17.55 19.46 -12.42
C VAL A 100 -16.66 18.37 -11.86
N TYR A 101 -17.25 17.26 -11.40
CA TYR A 101 -16.52 16.14 -10.82
C TYR A 101 -15.99 15.13 -11.84
N HIS A 102 -16.36 15.27 -13.13
CA HIS A 102 -16.06 14.29 -14.19
C HIS A 102 -16.45 12.86 -13.80
N LYS A 103 -17.57 12.74 -13.10
CA LYS A 103 -18.10 11.48 -12.58
C LYS A 103 -19.60 11.41 -12.85
N PRO A 104 -20.14 10.22 -13.11
CA PRO A 104 -21.58 10.06 -13.23
C PRO A 104 -22.27 10.38 -11.89
N PRO A 105 -23.53 10.88 -11.88
CA PRO A 105 -24.23 11.27 -10.66
C PRO A 105 -24.26 10.20 -9.58
N GLU A 106 -24.39 8.94 -9.99
CA GLU A 106 -24.46 7.77 -9.10
C GLU A 106 -23.19 7.59 -8.26
N ALA A 107 -22.05 8.14 -8.71
CA ALA A 107 -20.79 8.05 -7.98
C ALA A 107 -20.71 9.00 -6.77
N PHE A 108 -21.60 10.00 -6.68
CA PHE A 108 -21.58 10.98 -5.60
C PHE A 108 -22.96 11.27 -4.99
N VAL A 109 -24.04 10.85 -5.63
CA VAL A 109 -25.39 10.89 -5.06
C VAL A 109 -25.65 9.56 -4.36
N ALA A 110 -25.53 9.55 -3.04
CA ALA A 110 -26.01 8.44 -2.24
C ALA A 110 -27.54 8.40 -2.31
N TYR A 111 -28.10 7.51 -3.12
CA TYR A 111 -29.49 7.12 -2.94
C TYR A 111 -29.57 6.45 -1.57
N ARG A 112 -30.32 7.05 -0.64
CA ARG A 112 -30.72 6.37 0.60
C ARG A 112 -31.61 5.18 0.23
N THR A 113 -31.01 4.08 -0.19
CA THR A 113 -31.67 2.78 -0.23
C THR A 113 -31.82 2.32 1.21
N GLY A 114 -32.93 2.73 1.84
CA GLY A 114 -33.54 2.01 2.96
C GLY A 114 -32.70 1.84 4.24
N SER A 115 -32.00 2.86 4.71
CA SER A 115 -31.83 2.99 6.17
C SER A 115 -33.05 3.74 6.68
N ALA A 116 -33.91 3.03 7.40
CA ALA A 116 -35.06 3.59 8.08
C ALA A 116 -34.60 4.79 8.91
N LEU A 117 -35.07 5.99 8.53
CA LEU A 117 -35.13 7.09 9.47
C LEU A 117 -36.05 6.59 10.61
N PRO A 118 -35.63 6.62 11.89
CA PRO A 118 -36.59 6.46 12.96
C PRO A 118 -37.66 7.53 12.75
N ALA A 119 -38.93 7.14 12.86
CA ALA A 119 -40.04 8.07 12.75
C ALA A 119 -39.85 9.13 13.84
N GLU A 120 -39.40 10.32 13.44
CA GLU A 120 -39.40 11.51 14.27
C GLU A 120 -40.89 11.78 14.53
N THR A 121 -41.36 11.47 15.73
CA THR A 121 -42.67 11.89 16.22
C THR A 121 -42.72 13.41 16.15
N GLU A 122 -43.81 13.92 15.60
CA GLU A 122 -44.17 15.33 15.63
C GLU A 122 -44.35 15.74 17.09
N ASP A 123 -43.29 16.24 17.73
CA ASP A 123 -43.42 16.92 19.02
C ASP A 123 -43.47 18.43 18.77
N ASP A 124 -44.66 18.96 19.11
CA ASP A 124 -45.07 20.35 19.05
C ASP A 124 -44.03 21.33 19.57
N ILE A 125 -43.83 22.41 18.81
CA ILE A 125 -43.19 23.62 19.28
C ILE A 125 -44.16 24.30 20.26
N SER A 126 -43.91 24.15 21.56
CA SER A 126 -44.37 25.11 22.57
C SER A 126 -43.18 25.56 23.39
N GLY A 127 -42.78 26.81 23.19
CA GLY A 127 -41.75 27.46 23.99
C GLY A 127 -42.25 27.75 25.40
N ASP A 128 -41.34 27.64 26.35
CA ASP A 128 -41.36 28.44 27.58
C ASP A 128 -39.89 28.76 27.89
N GLU A 129 -39.61 30.06 27.96
CA GLU A 129 -38.37 30.64 28.44
C GLU A 129 -38.33 30.42 29.95
N ASP A 130 -37.21 29.96 30.51
CA ASP A 130 -36.84 30.41 31.85
C ASP A 130 -35.34 30.27 32.12
N GLU A 131 -34.87 31.34 32.74
CA GLU A 131 -33.52 31.82 32.98
C GLU A 131 -32.99 31.32 34.33
N SER A 132 -31.68 31.01 34.39
CA SER A 132 -30.75 30.98 35.55
C SER A 132 -29.75 29.84 35.33
N GLY A 133 -28.43 29.99 35.49
CA GLY A 133 -27.62 30.96 36.21
C GLY A 133 -26.54 30.16 36.96
N GLU A 134 -25.29 30.60 36.79
CA GLU A 134 -24.10 30.31 37.63
C GLU A 134 -23.17 29.14 37.26
N GLU A 135 -22.09 29.54 36.55
CA GLU A 135 -20.65 29.48 36.89
C GLU A 135 -19.93 28.15 37.24
N GLU A 136 -18.89 27.93 36.42
CA GLU A 136 -17.57 27.28 36.53
C GLU A 136 -17.19 26.40 37.74
N GLU A 137 -16.47 25.30 37.48
CA GLU A 137 -15.05 25.16 37.89
C GLU A 137 -14.29 24.24 36.91
N GLU A 138 -13.14 24.71 36.41
CA GLU A 138 -12.05 23.90 35.89
C GLU A 138 -11.19 23.37 37.05
N GLU A 139 -10.63 22.16 36.91
CA GLU A 139 -9.19 21.86 37.05
C GLU A 139 -8.94 20.34 37.17
N GLY A 140 -7.81 19.88 36.63
CA GLY A 140 -7.05 18.81 37.27
C GLY A 140 -6.84 17.49 36.51
N SER A 141 -5.71 17.45 35.80
CA SER A 141 -5.03 16.28 35.20
C SER A 141 -4.68 15.16 36.19
N GLU A 142 -4.67 13.90 35.69
CA GLU A 142 -3.68 12.80 35.88
C GLU A 142 -4.39 11.47 35.50
N GLY A 143 -3.94 10.63 34.57
CA GLY A 143 -2.68 9.89 34.55
C GLY A 143 -2.96 8.40 34.80
N GLU A 144 -2.30 7.49 34.06
CA GLU A 144 -2.42 6.01 34.05
C GLU A 144 -3.60 5.41 33.25
N GLY A 145 -3.46 4.41 32.39
CA GLY A 145 -2.42 3.40 32.20
C GLY A 145 -3.15 2.09 31.91
N GLY A 146 -3.09 1.59 30.67
CA GLY A 146 -3.91 0.46 30.20
C GLY A 146 -3.53 -0.91 30.82
N PRO A 147 -4.42 -1.93 30.74
CA PRO A 147 -4.09 -3.29 31.16
C PRO A 147 -3.91 -4.25 29.97
N ALA A 148 -2.81 -4.98 29.95
CA ALA A 148 -2.66 -6.32 29.37
C ALA A 148 -1.30 -6.85 29.88
N GLY A 149 -1.15 -7.97 30.57
CA GLY A 149 -1.91 -9.21 30.56
C GLY A 149 -0.97 -10.32 30.12
N GLU A 150 -0.05 -10.76 30.98
CA GLU A 150 0.91 -11.83 30.65
C GLU A 150 1.04 -12.87 31.80
N GLU A 151 0.79 -14.12 31.40
CA GLU A 151 1.34 -15.40 31.86
C GLU A 151 1.07 -15.99 33.28
N LYS A 152 0.36 -17.14 33.27
CA LYS A 152 0.55 -18.28 34.19
C LYS A 152 1.37 -19.34 33.44
N LYS A 153 2.61 -19.59 33.86
CA LYS A 153 3.08 -20.59 34.84
C LYS A 153 2.99 -22.08 34.43
N GLU A 154 4.19 -22.67 34.50
CA GLU A 154 4.53 -23.98 35.11
C GLU A 154 4.24 -25.25 34.30
N SER A 155 5.10 -26.29 34.30
CA SER A 155 6.32 -26.59 35.04
C SER A 155 6.98 -27.85 34.45
N GLY A 156 8.30 -27.98 34.66
CA GLY A 156 9.01 -29.23 34.98
C GLY A 156 9.14 -30.29 33.87
N GLY A 157 10.26 -30.95 33.64
CA GLY A 157 11.54 -31.02 34.35
C GLY A 157 12.24 -32.34 33.98
N GLY A 158 13.57 -32.36 34.05
CA GLY A 158 14.35 -33.54 34.43
C GLY A 158 14.89 -34.49 33.35
N GLY A 159 16.18 -34.79 33.47
CA GLY A 159 16.83 -36.03 32.98
C GLY A 159 17.68 -35.85 31.72
N SER A 160 19.00 -35.64 31.78
CA SER A 160 20.11 -36.55 32.16
C SER A 160 20.50 -37.59 31.10
N GLY A 161 21.79 -37.60 30.75
CA GLY A 161 22.50 -38.61 29.94
C GLY A 161 22.90 -38.08 28.55
N GLY A 162 24.15 -38.08 28.08
CA GLY A 162 25.35 -38.77 28.51
C GLY A 162 26.01 -39.45 27.30
N GLY A 163 27.26 -39.08 26.99
CA GLY A 163 28.19 -39.79 26.07
C GLY A 163 27.95 -39.54 24.57
N GLY A 164 28.95 -39.42 23.69
CA GLY A 164 30.40 -39.63 23.79
C GLY A 164 30.92 -40.19 22.46
N GLY A 165 32.06 -39.69 21.96
CA GLY A 165 32.94 -40.29 20.93
C GLY A 165 32.35 -40.37 19.50
N GLY A 166 33.12 -40.30 18.42
CA GLY A 166 34.56 -40.28 18.21
C GLY A 166 34.82 -40.42 16.70
N ASP A 167 36.05 -40.07 16.30
CA ASP A 167 36.74 -40.22 15.00
C ASP A 167 36.01 -39.85 13.68
#